data_AF-K6H2K5-F1
#
_entry.id   AF-K6H2K5-F1
#
_cell.length_a   1.000
_cell.length_b   1.000
_cell.length_c   1.000
_cell.angle_alpha   90.00
_cell.angle_beta   90.00
_cell.angle_gamma   90.00
#
_symmetry.space_group_name_H-M   'P 1'
#
loop_
_entity.id
_entity.type
_entity.pdbx_description
1 polymer ?
#
loop_
_entity_poly.entity_id
_entity_poly.type
_entity_poly.pdbx_seq_one_letter_code
_entity_poly.pdbx_strand_id
1 'polypeptide(L)'
;MQLGEIYEIFAKHIYQSDMYGFIEVEEYIFNQNKQLVVDPTSEKLEKEFHSVERSYIPINSIIRIDEVVESGEAKIKQNKSQVSPLPINIQPANKQD
;
A
#
# COMPACT_ATOMS: atom_id res chain seq x y z
N MET A 1 1.61 -0.10 6.99
CA MET A 1 2.07 -1.15 6.04
C MET A 1 3.18 -2.01 6.65
N GLN A 2 2.80 -3.17 7.20
CA GLN A 2 3.76 -4.14 7.72
C GLN A 2 4.45 -4.91 6.58
N LEU A 3 5.74 -5.24 6.77
CA LEU A 3 6.50 -6.03 5.81
C LEU A 3 5.86 -7.44 5.71
N GLY A 4 5.31 -7.78 4.54
CA GLY A 4 4.68 -9.08 4.30
C GLY A 4 3.15 -9.07 4.23
N GLU A 5 2.49 -7.91 4.29
CA GLU A 5 1.06 -7.77 4.00
C GLU A 5 0.86 -6.99 2.68
N ILE A 6 -0.06 -7.46 1.83
CA ILE A 6 -0.52 -6.78 0.61
C ILE A 6 -1.86 -6.14 0.94
N TYR A 7 -1.92 -4.83 0.77
CA TYR A 7 -3.12 -4.03 1.00
C TYR A 7 -3.78 -3.73 -0.34
N GLU A 8 -5.05 -4.11 -0.47
CA GLU A 8 -5.92 -3.73 -1.58
C GLU A 8 -6.84 -2.62 -1.06
N ILE A 9 -6.67 -1.41 -1.58
CA ILE A 9 -7.34 -0.20 -1.12
C ILE A 9 -8.04 0.51 -2.28
N PHE A 10 -9.08 1.27 -1.94
CA PHE A 10 -9.79 2.15 -2.86
C PHE A 10 -9.66 3.58 -2.37
N ALA A 11 -9.49 4.51 -3.29
CA ALA A 11 -9.29 5.92 -3.01
C ALA A 11 -9.86 6.74 -4.17
N LYS A 12 -10.31 7.96 -3.90
CA LYS A 12 -10.78 8.85 -4.98
C LYS A 12 -9.66 9.57 -5.69
N HIS A 13 -8.53 9.74 -5.01
CA HIS A 13 -7.49 10.66 -5.42
C HIS A 13 -6.13 9.97 -5.36
N ILE A 14 -5.47 9.91 -6.52
CA ILE A 14 -4.17 9.30 -6.72
C ILE A 14 -3.34 10.22 -7.61
N TYR A 15 -2.17 10.64 -7.13
CA TYR A 15 -1.32 11.60 -7.83
C TYR A 15 0.16 11.22 -7.75
N GLN A 16 0.94 11.67 -8.72
CA GLN A 16 2.39 11.67 -8.56
C GLN A 16 2.76 12.65 -7.44
N SER A 17 3.62 12.23 -6.52
CA SER A 17 4.07 13.09 -5.43
C SER A 17 5.14 14.08 -5.87
N ASP A 18 5.18 15.23 -5.21
CA ASP A 18 6.37 16.11 -5.23
C ASP A 18 7.60 15.41 -4.61
N MET A 19 7.38 14.39 -3.77
CA MET A 19 8.42 13.51 -3.28
C MET A 19 8.79 12.46 -4.34
N TYR A 20 9.97 12.62 -4.94
CA TYR A 20 10.44 11.73 -5.99
C TYR A 20 10.37 10.25 -5.58
N GLY A 21 9.73 9.43 -6.42
CA GLY A 21 9.60 7.99 -6.20
C GLY A 21 8.37 7.57 -5.38
N PHE A 22 7.47 8.50 -5.04
CA PHE A 22 6.24 8.24 -4.28
C PHE A 22 4.99 8.64 -5.05
N ILE A 23 3.90 7.92 -4.75
CA ILE A 23 2.53 8.22 -5.20
C ILE A 23 1.73 8.67 -3.98
N GLU A 24 0.97 9.74 -4.14
CA GLU A 24 0.05 10.24 -3.13
C GLU A 24 -1.31 9.59 -3.30
N VAL A 25 -1.87 9.11 -2.21
CA VAL A 25 -3.21 8.51 -2.17
C VAL A 25 -4.01 9.20 -1.07
N GLU A 26 -5.19 9.72 -1.43
CA GLU A 26 -6.07 10.48 -0.55
C GLU A 26 -7.54 10.06 -0.69
N GLU A 27 -8.35 10.46 0.29
CA GLU A 27 -9.78 10.14 0.34
C GLU A 27 -10.05 8.63 0.19
N TYR A 28 -9.51 7.86 1.13
CA TYR A 28 -9.73 6.42 1.21
C TYR A 28 -11.22 6.07 1.27
N ILE A 29 -11.61 5.06 0.51
CA ILE A 29 -12.98 4.57 0.42
C ILE A 29 -13.06 3.22 1.15
N PHE A 30 -13.86 3.19 2.21
CA PHE A 30 -14.20 1.98 2.94
C PHE A 30 -15.68 1.66 2.71
N ASN A 31 -15.98 0.66 1.88
CA ASN A 31 -17.35 0.22 1.66
C ASN A 31 -17.82 -0.65 2.84
N GLN A 32 -18.59 -0.06 3.75
CA GLN A 32 -19.26 -0.75 4.86
C GLN A 32 -20.56 -1.46 4.40
N ASN A 33 -20.60 -2.00 3.18
CA ASN A 33 -21.83 -2.59 2.68
C ASN A 33 -22.35 -3.61 3.70
N LYS A 34 -23.61 -3.40 4.10
CA LYS A 34 -24.40 -4.05 5.17
C LYS A 34 -24.52 -5.57 5.03
N GLN A 35 -23.41 -6.25 4.85
CA GLN A 35 -23.35 -7.69 4.88
C GLN A 35 -23.06 -8.06 6.34
N LEU A 36 -23.91 -8.92 6.90
CA LEU A 36 -23.92 -9.32 8.31
C LEU A 36 -22.59 -9.93 8.82
N VAL A 37 -21.61 -10.10 7.93
CA VAL A 37 -20.30 -10.69 8.18
C VAL A 37 -19.25 -9.73 7.61
N VAL A 38 -18.71 -8.87 8.46
CA VAL A 38 -17.56 -8.02 8.13
C VAL A 38 -16.29 -8.82 8.39
N ASP A 39 -15.35 -8.83 7.44
CA ASP A 39 -14.04 -9.46 7.64
C ASP A 39 -13.22 -8.62 8.64
N PRO A 40 -12.68 -9.22 9.71
CA PRO A 40 -11.87 -8.49 10.70
C PRO A 40 -10.62 -7.82 10.09
N THR A 41 -10.14 -8.29 8.94
CA THR A 41 -9.03 -7.66 8.23
C THR A 41 -9.41 -6.34 7.56
N SER A 42 -10.64 -6.23 7.03
CA SER A 42 -11.19 -5.00 6.47
C SER A 42 -11.36 -3.93 7.55
N GLU A 43 -11.88 -4.30 8.73
CA GLU A 43 -11.98 -3.39 9.88
C GLU A 43 -10.62 -2.91 10.39
N LYS A 44 -9.60 -3.79 10.39
CA LYS A 44 -8.23 -3.41 10.76
C LYS A 44 -7.70 -2.36 9.79
N LEU A 45 -7.94 -2.53 8.49
CA LEU A 45 -7.52 -1.58 7.47
C LEU A 45 -8.20 -0.22 7.68
N GLU A 46 -9.52 -0.20 7.87
CA GLU A 46 -10.27 1.03 8.18
C GLU A 46 -9.70 1.73 9.42
N LYS A 47 -9.47 1.00 10.52
CA LYS A 47 -8.88 1.57 11.74
C LYS A 47 -7.46 2.09 11.53
N GLU A 48 -6.63 1.40 10.74
CA GLU A 48 -5.25 1.83 10.43
C GLU A 48 -5.24 3.15 9.65
N PHE A 49 -6.18 3.36 8.74
CA PHE A 49 -6.25 4.53 7.87
C PHE A 49 -7.28 5.60 8.31
N HIS A 50 -8.03 5.38 9.39
CA HIS A 50 -9.09 6.29 9.84
C HIS A 50 -8.61 7.73 10.09
N SER A 51 -7.38 7.89 10.57
CA SER A 51 -6.77 9.20 10.85
C SER A 51 -5.67 9.58 9.85
N VAL A 52 -5.68 8.97 8.67
CA VAL A 52 -4.69 9.23 7.61
C VAL A 52 -5.36 10.04 6.50
N GLU A 53 -4.96 11.30 6.36
CA GLU A 53 -5.43 12.17 5.27
C GLU A 53 -4.81 11.78 3.92
N ARG A 54 -3.50 11.51 3.93
CA ARG A 54 -2.69 11.24 2.74
C ARG A 54 -1.62 10.21 3.06
N SER A 55 -1.45 9.20 2.19
CA SER A 55 -0.26 8.34 2.22
C SER A 55 0.67 8.62 1.05
N TYR A 56 1.96 8.54 1.32
CA TYR A 56 3.03 8.52 0.33
C TYR A 56 3.49 7.08 0.15
N ILE A 57 3.09 6.46 -0.95
CA ILE A 57 3.39 5.05 -1.25
C ILE A 57 4.59 4.99 -2.22
N PRO A 58 5.70 4.34 -1.84
CA PRO A 58 6.82 4.12 -2.75
C PRO A 58 6.38 3.38 -4.02
N ILE A 59 6.82 3.82 -5.20
CA ILE A 59 6.45 3.21 -6.50
C ILE A 59 6.78 1.70 -6.53
N ASN A 60 7.89 1.28 -5.93
CA ASN A 60 8.32 -0.12 -5.90
C ASN A 60 7.46 -1.03 -5.00
N SER A 61 6.57 -0.45 -4.18
CA SER A 61 5.65 -1.20 -3.30
C SER A 61 4.27 -1.41 -3.94
N ILE A 62 4.03 -0.79 -5.10
CA ILE A 62 2.76 -0.83 -5.81
C ILE A 62 2.76 -2.02 -6.77
N ILE A 63 1.75 -2.88 -6.67
CA ILE A 63 1.56 -4.02 -7.59
C ILE A 63 0.87 -3.55 -8.88
N ARG A 64 -0.21 -2.78 -8.75
CA ARG A 64 -0.95 -2.15 -9.87
C ARG A 64 -1.86 -1.03 -9.36
N ILE A 65 -2.27 -0.15 -10.26
CA ILE A 65 -3.30 0.87 -10.02
C ILE A 65 -4.31 0.73 -11.16
N ASP A 66 -5.57 0.52 -10.79
CA ASP A 66 -6.67 0.36 -11.74
C ASP A 66 -7.70 1.47 -11.50
N GLU A 67 -8.12 2.16 -12.56
CA GLU A 67 -9.30 3.03 -12.51
C GLU A 67 -10.54 2.15 -12.69
N VAL A 68 -11.43 2.15 -11.70
CA VAL A 68 -12.60 1.26 -11.65
C VAL A 68 -13.89 2.06 -11.59
N VAL A 69 -14.96 1.51 -12.18
CA VAL A 69 -16.29 2.14 -12.17
C VAL A 69 -16.95 2.01 -10.79
N GLU A 70 -16.76 0.89 -10.11
CA GLU A 70 -17.31 0.62 -8.77
C GLU A 70 -16.20 0.14 -7.83
N SER A 71 -16.22 0.63 -6.59
CA SER A 71 -15.28 0.20 -5.56
C SER A 71 -15.67 -1.18 -5.01
N GLY A 72 -14.67 -2.04 -4.85
CA GLY A 72 -14.81 -3.32 -4.16
C GLY A 72 -14.72 -3.17 -2.64
N GLU A 73 -14.38 -4.27 -1.97
CA GLU A 73 -14.06 -4.29 -0.55
C GLU A 73 -12.54 -4.21 -0.37
N ALA A 74 -12.07 -3.32 0.51
CA ALA A 74 -10.65 -3.20 0.86
C ALA A 74 -10.18 -4.42 1.66
N LYS A 75 -9.01 -4.98 1.35
CA LYS A 75 -8.57 -6.28 1.89
C LYS A 75 -7.10 -6.29 2.25
N ILE A 76 -6.75 -7.07 3.28
CA ILE A 76 -5.37 -7.39 3.62
C ILE A 76 -5.11 -8.85 3.25
N LYS A 77 -4.10 -9.10 2.43
CA LYS A 77 -3.63 -10.43 2.07
C LYS A 77 -2.24 -10.64 2.62
N GLN A 78 -1.97 -11.81 3.21
CA GLN A 78 -0.59 -12.16 3.56
C GLN A 78 0.21 -12.41 2.29
N ASN A 79 1.33 -11.72 2.17
CA ASN A 79 2.32 -11.98 1.15
C ASN A 79 3.03 -13.29 1.50
N LYS A 80 2.64 -14.39 0.83
CA LYS A 80 3.29 -15.69 0.97
C LYS A 80 4.67 -15.73 0.31
N SER A 81 5.04 -14.69 -0.43
CA SER A 81 6.32 -14.61 -1.12
C SER A 81 7.40 -14.20 -0.11
N GLN A 82 8.27 -15.14 0.25
CA GLN A 82 9.59 -14.83 0.80
C GLN A 82 10.40 -14.12 -0.28
N VAL A 83 10.14 -12.82 -0.51
CA VAL A 83 10.99 -12.03 -1.39
C VAL A 83 12.26 -11.74 -0.62
N SER A 84 13.31 -12.50 -0.89
CA SER A 84 14.65 -12.21 -0.39
C SER A 84 15.02 -10.77 -0.75
N PRO A 85 15.43 -9.93 0.22
CA PRO A 85 15.89 -8.58 -0.09
C PRO A 85 16.97 -8.64 -1.16
N LEU A 86 16.86 -7.80 -2.19
CA LEU A 86 17.91 -7.66 -3.20
C LEU A 86 19.21 -7.28 -2.48
N PRO A 87 20.31 -8.03 -2.66
CA PRO A 87 21.57 -7.71 -2.02
C PRO A 87 22.14 -6.46 -2.67
N ILE A 88 21.94 -5.30 -2.04
CA ILE A 88 22.59 -4.06 -2.46
C ILE A 88 24.01 -4.06 -1.88
N ASN A 89 24.99 -4.54 -2.64
CA ASN A 89 26.39 -4.46 -2.25
C ASN A 89 26.92 -3.04 -2.53
N ILE A 90 26.56 -2.07 -1.69
CA ILE A 90 27.22 -0.75 -1.67
C ILE A 90 28.46 -0.87 -0.78
N GLN A 91 29.45 -1.64 -1.23
CA GLN A 91 30.80 -1.50 -0.66
C GLN A 91 31.50 -0.38 -1.44
N PRO A 92 31.91 0.73 -0.79
CA PRO A 92 32.79 1.67 -1.44
C PRO A 92 34.09 0.92 -1.79
N ALA A 93 34.57 1.09 -3.02
CA ALA A 93 35.86 0.54 -3.43
C ALA A 93 36.95 1.16 -2.54
N ASN A 94 37.51 0.37 -1.63
CA ASN A 94 38.75 0.75 -0.94
C ASN A 94 39.83 0.89 -2.01
N LYS A 95 40.15 2.13 -2.40
CA LYS A 95 41.41 2.44 -3.06
C LYS A 95 42.52 2.21 -2.03
N GLN A 96 43.32 1.17 -2.26
CA GLN A 96 44.61 1.03 -1.59
C GLN A 96 45.59 1.92 -2.35
N ASP A 97 46.17 2.91 -1.66
CA ASP A 97 47.38 3.61 -2.06
C ASP A 97 48.62 2.74 -1.76
#